data_AF-A0A540WH13-F1
#
_entry.id   AF-A0A540WH13-F1
#
_cell.length_a   1.000
_cell.length_b   1.000
_cell.length_c   1.000
_cell.angle_alpha   90.00
_cell.angle_beta   90.00
_cell.angle_gamma   90.00
#
_symmetry.space_group_name_H-M   'P 1'
#
loop_
_entity.id
_entity.type
_entity.pdbx_description
1 polymer ?
#
loop_
_entity_poly.entity_id
_entity_poly.type
_entity_poly.pdbx_seq_one_letter_code
_entity_poly.pdbx_strand_id
1 'polypeptide(L)'
;AKARTNVIASYANALDASNQALQRQLSTQAQRVGMGDREYEIQQRINDAYADQADKLRELQLQMNAGQIDQETFEAERAQLLSKTLDRLQLIKDGYDELRQAEGNWLAGASAAWANYQQQASNAAQQMGDVVGTVIGGFEDA
;
A
#
# COMPACT_ATOMS: atom_id res chain seq x y z
N ALA A 1 9.77 2.71 25.27
CA ALA A 1 8.46 2.09 25.00
C ALA A 1 7.41 3.13 24.55
N LYS A 2 6.73 3.87 25.44
CA LYS A 2 5.53 4.68 25.08
C LYS A 2 5.71 5.72 23.96
N ALA A 3 6.85 6.43 23.92
CA ALA A 3 7.14 7.39 22.85
C ALA A 3 7.28 6.72 21.47
N ARG A 4 7.94 5.56 21.42
CA ARG A 4 8.11 4.75 20.20
C ARG A 4 6.75 4.27 19.67
N THR A 5 5.93 3.72 20.56
CA THR A 5 4.57 3.26 20.21
C THR A 5 3.73 4.37 19.60
N ASN A 6 3.83 5.59 20.13
CA ASN A 6 3.11 6.75 19.60
C ASN A 6 3.58 7.15 18.19
N VAL A 7 4.89 7.07 17.92
CA VAL A 7 5.47 7.39 16.61
C VAL A 7 4.97 6.41 15.56
N ILE A 8 5.10 5.10 15.81
CA ILE A 8 4.63 4.04 14.89
C ILE A 8 3.12 4.19 14.64
N ALA A 9 2.33 4.43 15.68
CA ALA A 9 0.89 4.63 15.54
C ALA A 9 0.56 5.87 14.71
N SER A 10 1.30 6.97 14.89
CA SER A 10 1.10 8.20 14.11
C SER A 10 1.43 7.99 12.63
N TYR A 11 2.50 7.24 12.33
CA TYR A 11 2.89 6.88 10.98
C TYR A 11 1.80 6.01 10.31
N ALA A 12 1.34 4.97 11.00
CA ALA A 12 0.25 4.11 10.51
C ALA A 12 -1.04 4.90 10.24
N ASN A 13 -1.42 5.82 11.12
CA ASN A 13 -2.59 6.69 10.93
C ASN A 13 -2.46 7.61 9.71
N ALA A 14 -1.26 8.14 9.43
CA ALA A 14 -1.02 8.97 8.25
C ALA A 14 -1.17 8.17 6.95
N LEU A 15 -0.64 6.94 6.91
CA LEU A 15 -0.82 6.03 5.78
C LEU A 15 -2.30 5.66 5.57
N ASP A 16 -3.02 5.40 6.66
CA ASP A 16 -4.45 5.09 6.60
C ASP A 16 -5.28 6.26 6.05
N ALA A 17 -5.01 7.47 6.52
CA ALA A 17 -5.64 8.68 6.01
C ALA A 17 -5.41 8.89 4.50
N SER A 18 -4.21 8.57 4.01
CA SER A 18 -3.89 8.60 2.57
C SER A 18 -4.74 7.59 1.79
N ASN A 19 -4.87 6.36 2.28
CA ASN A 19 -5.70 5.33 1.63
C ASN A 19 -7.18 5.70 1.63
N GLN A 20 -7.71 6.27 2.71
CA GLN A 20 -9.09 6.76 2.78
C GLN A 20 -9.33 7.91 1.77
N ALA A 21 -8.35 8.80 1.59
CA ALA A 21 -8.45 9.86 0.59
C ALA A 21 -8.48 9.28 -0.84
N LEU A 22 -7.64 8.29 -1.14
CA LEU A 22 -7.66 7.60 -2.42
C LEU A 22 -9.01 6.92 -2.68
N GLN A 23 -9.57 6.23 -1.69
CA GLN A 23 -10.87 5.56 -1.83
C GLN A 23 -11.97 6.54 -2.22
N ARG A 24 -12.02 7.72 -1.57
CA ARG A 24 -12.96 8.80 -1.94
C ARG A 24 -12.73 9.28 -3.37
N GLN A 25 -11.48 9.48 -3.77
CA GLN A 25 -11.15 9.91 -5.14
C GLN A 25 -11.58 8.88 -6.19
N LEU A 26 -11.31 7.59 -5.94
CA LEU A 26 -11.69 6.49 -6.82
C LEU A 26 -13.21 6.48 -7.06
N SER A 27 -14.00 6.54 -5.98
CA SER A 27 -15.46 6.58 -6.06
C SER A 27 -16.00 7.74 -6.90
N THR A 28 -15.25 8.84 -7.02
CA THR A 28 -15.67 10.04 -7.78
C THR A 28 -15.24 9.99 -9.25
N GLN A 29 -14.05 9.47 -9.57
CA GLN A 29 -13.52 9.46 -10.95
C GLN A 29 -14.07 8.32 -11.80
N ALA A 30 -14.36 7.20 -11.14
CA ALA A 30 -15.00 6.00 -11.65
C ALA A 30 -16.14 6.21 -12.66
N GLN A 31 -16.95 7.27 -12.48
CA GLN A 31 -18.16 7.54 -13.26
C GLN A 31 -17.92 8.29 -14.58
N ARG A 32 -16.69 8.70 -14.91
CA ARG A 32 -16.41 9.66 -16.01
C ARG A 32 -15.52 9.15 -17.15
N VAL A 33 -14.98 7.93 -17.04
CA VAL A 33 -13.86 7.48 -17.89
C VAL A 33 -14.30 6.41 -18.90
N GLY A 34 -13.85 6.51 -20.16
CA GLY A 34 -14.08 5.51 -21.21
C GLY A 34 -13.34 4.19 -20.95
N MET A 35 -13.66 3.12 -21.69
CA MET A 35 -13.10 1.78 -21.41
C MET A 35 -11.57 1.69 -21.54
N GLY A 36 -10.97 2.22 -22.62
CA GLY A 36 -9.51 2.19 -22.80
C GLY A 36 -8.75 3.09 -21.83
N ASP A 37 -9.33 4.25 -21.52
CA ASP A 37 -8.77 5.18 -20.54
C ASP A 37 -8.75 4.56 -19.13
N ARG A 38 -9.73 3.71 -18.80
CA ARG A 38 -9.78 2.99 -17.51
C ARG A 38 -8.62 2.01 -17.33
N GLU A 39 -8.27 1.23 -18.35
CA GLU A 39 -7.15 0.27 -18.25
C GLU A 39 -5.82 0.99 -18.01
N TYR A 40 -5.59 2.09 -18.73
CA TYR A 40 -4.42 2.95 -18.52
C TYR A 40 -4.42 3.57 -17.11
N GLU A 41 -5.55 4.08 -16.66
CA GLU A 41 -5.70 4.67 -15.33
C GLU A 41 -5.41 3.65 -14.22
N ILE A 42 -5.91 2.41 -14.33
CA ILE A 42 -5.62 1.33 -13.39
C ILE A 42 -4.11 1.11 -13.30
N GLN A 43 -3.44 0.97 -14.45
CA GLN A 43 -2.00 0.75 -14.48
C GLN A 43 -1.22 1.92 -13.87
N GLN A 44 -1.62 3.17 -14.15
CA GLN A 44 -1.02 4.35 -13.54
C GLN A 44 -1.18 4.33 -12.02
N ARG A 45 -2.39 4.05 -11.50
CA ARG A 45 -2.64 4.01 -10.05
C ARG A 45 -1.87 2.93 -9.33
N ILE A 46 -1.68 1.77 -9.97
CA ILE A 46 -0.82 0.70 -9.45
C ILE A 46 0.64 1.18 -9.39
N ASN A 47 1.13 1.79 -10.48
CA ASN A 47 2.50 2.31 -10.53
C ASN A 47 2.71 3.41 -9.47
N ASP A 48 1.74 4.31 -9.28
CA ASP A 48 1.79 5.38 -8.29
C ASP A 48 1.85 4.83 -6.86
N ALA A 49 1.13 3.75 -6.56
CA ALA A 49 1.19 3.11 -5.25
C ALA A 49 2.58 2.54 -4.94
N TYR A 50 3.26 1.97 -5.94
CA TYR A 50 4.63 1.48 -5.78
C TYR A 50 5.67 2.60 -5.74
N ALA A 51 5.50 3.65 -6.53
CA ALA A 51 6.37 4.83 -6.47
C ALA A 51 6.30 5.48 -5.08
N ASP A 52 5.10 5.68 -4.55
CA ASP A 52 4.86 6.23 -3.21
C ASP A 52 5.48 5.35 -2.11
N GLN A 53 5.37 4.02 -2.23
CA GLN A 53 6.05 3.09 -1.32
C GLN A 53 7.57 3.26 -1.37
N ALA A 54 8.16 3.30 -2.56
CA ALA A 54 9.60 3.41 -2.74
C ALA A 54 10.15 4.73 -2.17
N ASP A 55 9.43 5.83 -2.36
CA ASP A 55 9.79 7.13 -1.82
C ASP A 55 9.72 7.15 -0.29
N LYS A 56 8.63 6.64 0.31
CA LYS A 56 8.49 6.53 1.76
C LYS A 56 9.53 5.60 2.40
N LEU A 57 9.88 4.49 1.74
CA LEU A 57 10.93 3.61 2.20
C LEU A 57 12.30 4.31 2.19
N ARG A 58 12.58 5.12 1.15
CA ARG A 58 13.79 5.95 1.09
C ARG A 58 13.81 6.95 2.24
N GLU A 59 12.69 7.61 2.53
CA GLU A 59 12.57 8.53 3.67
C GLU A 59 12.84 7.82 5.00
N LEU A 60 12.24 6.65 5.24
CA LEU A 60 12.51 5.84 6.43
C LEU A 60 13.99 5.49 6.58
N GLN A 61 14.65 5.08 5.48
CA GLN A 61 16.08 4.77 5.48
C GLN A 61 16.93 5.99 5.83
N LEU A 62 16.56 7.18 5.32
CA LEU A 62 17.25 8.42 5.65
C LEU A 62 17.10 8.79 7.12
N GLN A 63 15.90 8.62 7.70
CA GLN A 63 15.65 8.85 9.13
C GLN A 63 16.50 7.90 10.01
N MET A 64 16.59 6.63 9.64
CA MET A 64 17.44 5.65 10.34
C MET A 64 18.92 6.02 10.24
N ASN A 65 19.41 6.34 9.03
CA ASN A 65 20.81 6.75 8.83
C ASN A 65 21.18 8.03 9.59
N ALA A 66 20.20 8.94 9.78
CA ALA A 66 20.35 10.15 10.57
C ALA A 66 20.22 9.92 12.08
N GLY A 67 19.96 8.68 12.53
CA GLY A 67 19.76 8.34 13.94
C GLY A 67 18.46 8.90 14.54
N GLN A 68 17.49 9.30 13.69
CA GLN A 68 16.20 9.84 14.12
C GLN A 68 15.26 8.73 14.61
N ILE A 69 15.42 7.53 14.06
CA ILE A 69 14.73 6.31 14.48
C ILE A 69 15.75 5.19 14.70
N ASP A 70 15.44 4.27 15.59
CA ASP A 70 16.24 3.05 15.80
C ASP A 70 15.85 1.96 14.80
N GLN A 71 16.67 0.90 14.70
CA GLN A 71 16.44 -0.23 13.80
C GLN A 71 15.07 -0.88 14.02
N GLU A 72 14.63 -0.98 15.27
CA GLU A 72 13.36 -1.60 15.62
C GLU A 72 12.16 -0.78 15.12
N THR A 73 12.22 0.55 15.30
CA THR A 73 11.20 1.49 14.77
C THR A 73 11.20 1.47 13.24
N PHE A 74 12.38 1.43 12.61
CA PHE A 74 12.50 1.31 11.15
C PHE A 74 11.82 0.05 10.62
N GLU A 75 12.10 -1.13 11.18
CA GLU A 75 11.47 -2.38 10.73
C GLU A 75 9.95 -2.38 10.96
N ALA A 76 9.49 -1.82 12.09
CA ALA A 76 8.06 -1.70 12.37
C ALA A 76 7.34 -0.77 11.38
N GLU A 77 7.89 0.42 11.12
CA GLU A 77 7.30 1.38 10.17
C GLU A 77 7.39 0.87 8.72
N ARG A 78 8.48 0.19 8.35
CA ARG A 78 8.61 -0.49 7.06
C ARG A 78 7.53 -1.56 6.88
N ALA A 79 7.24 -2.36 7.90
CA ALA A 79 6.16 -3.35 7.84
C ALA A 79 4.79 -2.68 7.70
N GLN A 80 4.53 -1.61 8.45
CA GLN A 80 3.28 -0.83 8.31
C GLN A 80 3.12 -0.23 6.92
N LEU A 81 4.20 0.33 6.35
CA LEU A 81 4.23 0.85 5.00
C LEU A 81 3.85 -0.22 3.98
N LEU A 82 4.47 -1.41 4.07
CA LEU A 82 4.18 -2.52 3.17
C LEU A 82 2.70 -2.96 3.27
N SER A 83 2.18 -3.11 4.50
CA SER A 83 0.77 -3.43 4.74
C SER A 83 -0.16 -2.45 4.05
N LYS A 84 0.10 -1.15 4.23
CA LYS A 84 -0.77 -0.09 3.73
C LYS A 84 -0.67 0.09 2.22
N THR A 85 0.46 -0.25 1.61
CA THR A 85 0.57 -0.34 0.14
C THR A 85 -0.30 -1.47 -0.41
N LEU A 86 -0.34 -2.64 0.26
CA LEU A 86 -1.21 -3.74 -0.15
C LEU A 86 -2.69 -3.38 0.01
N ASP A 87 -3.07 -2.74 1.12
CA ASP A 87 -4.43 -2.21 1.32
C ASP A 87 -4.82 -1.24 0.18
N ARG A 88 -3.91 -0.35 -0.21
CA ARG A 88 -4.12 0.62 -1.29
C ARG A 88 -4.39 -0.07 -2.63
N LEU A 89 -3.61 -1.11 -2.95
CA LEU A 89 -3.74 -1.86 -4.20
C LEU A 89 -5.05 -2.66 -4.23
N GLN A 90 -5.45 -3.24 -3.09
CA GLN A 90 -6.76 -3.87 -2.94
C GLN A 90 -7.91 -2.87 -3.13
N LEU A 91 -7.83 -1.67 -2.53
CA LEU A 91 -8.84 -0.61 -2.73
C LEU A 91 -8.98 -0.18 -4.19
N ILE A 92 -7.86 -0.07 -4.91
CA ILE A 92 -7.88 0.21 -6.36
C ILE A 92 -8.65 -0.92 -7.07
N LYS A 93 -8.30 -2.18 -6.80
CA LYS A 93 -8.96 -3.34 -7.42
C LYS A 93 -10.47 -3.34 -7.17
N ASP A 94 -10.88 -3.17 -5.92
CA ASP A 94 -12.29 -3.25 -5.52
C ASP A 94 -13.12 -2.11 -6.15
N GLY A 95 -12.59 -0.88 -6.16
CA GLY A 95 -13.29 0.26 -6.78
C GLY A 95 -13.55 0.06 -8.27
N TYR A 96 -12.66 -0.62 -8.99
CA TYR A 96 -12.86 -0.94 -10.41
C TYR A 96 -13.73 -2.19 -10.65
N ASP A 97 -13.70 -3.16 -9.72
CA ASP A 97 -14.62 -4.32 -9.77
C ASP A 97 -16.09 -3.91 -9.55
N GLU A 98 -16.35 -2.95 -8.66
CA GLU A 98 -17.69 -2.36 -8.46
C GLU A 98 -18.23 -1.71 -9.75
N LEU A 99 -17.37 -0.98 -10.46
CA LEU A 99 -17.74 -0.35 -11.73
C LEU A 99 -18.02 -1.35 -12.85
N ARG A 100 -17.25 -2.45 -12.91
CA ARG A 100 -17.54 -3.52 -13.89
C ARG A 100 -18.92 -4.11 -13.66
N GLN A 101 -19.28 -4.36 -12.41
CA GLN A 101 -20.59 -4.92 -12.07
C GLN A 101 -21.73 -3.98 -12.48
N ALA A 102 -21.49 -2.66 -12.47
CA ALA A 102 -22.45 -1.65 -12.88
C ALA A 102 -22.54 -1.45 -14.42
N GLU A 103 -21.43 -1.56 -15.17
CA GLU A 103 -21.35 -1.08 -16.58
C GLU A 103 -20.96 -2.13 -17.64
N GLY A 104 -20.62 -3.38 -17.27
CA GLY A 104 -20.32 -4.46 -18.22
C GLY A 104 -18.83 -4.70 -18.49
N ASN A 105 -18.51 -5.61 -19.42
CA ASN A 105 -17.24 -6.37 -19.43
C ASN A 105 -16.06 -5.64 -20.10
N TRP A 106 -15.48 -4.64 -19.41
CA TRP A 106 -14.28 -3.90 -19.85
C TRP A 106 -12.99 -4.35 -19.14
N LEU A 107 -13.04 -5.23 -18.14
CA LEU A 107 -11.85 -5.67 -17.36
C LEU A 107 -11.01 -6.78 -18.02
N ALA A 108 -11.33 -7.21 -19.25
CA ALA A 108 -10.56 -8.28 -19.89
C ALA A 108 -9.07 -7.92 -20.07
N GLY A 109 -8.72 -6.66 -20.37
CA GLY A 109 -7.32 -6.22 -20.48
C GLY A 109 -6.68 -5.83 -19.14
N ALA A 110 -7.45 -5.39 -18.15
CA ALA A 110 -6.94 -5.09 -16.79
C ALA A 110 -6.38 -6.33 -16.06
N SER A 111 -6.80 -7.53 -16.45
CA SER A 111 -6.29 -8.80 -15.89
C SER A 111 -4.76 -8.92 -15.95
N ALA A 112 -4.13 -8.36 -16.98
CA ALA A 112 -2.67 -8.36 -17.13
C ALA A 112 -1.95 -7.45 -16.12
N ALA A 113 -2.53 -6.28 -15.82
CA ALA A 113 -1.99 -5.37 -14.81
C ALA A 113 -2.01 -6.02 -13.42
N TRP A 114 -3.07 -6.77 -13.12
CA TRP A 114 -3.24 -7.45 -11.84
C TRP A 114 -2.42 -8.73 -11.69
N ALA A 115 -2.07 -9.43 -12.79
CA ALA A 115 -1.21 -10.61 -12.75
C ALA A 115 0.20 -10.27 -12.23
N ASN A 116 0.78 -9.17 -12.71
CA ASN A 116 2.07 -8.67 -12.22
C ASN A 116 1.99 -8.20 -10.76
N TYR A 117 0.87 -7.59 -10.37
CA TYR A 117 0.58 -7.24 -8.97
C TYR A 117 0.54 -8.49 -8.09
N GLN A 118 -0.18 -9.54 -8.48
CA GLN A 118 -0.34 -10.74 -7.66
C GLN A 118 1.00 -11.41 -7.34
N GLN A 119 1.91 -11.46 -8.33
CA GLN A 119 3.25 -11.99 -8.11
C GLN A 119 4.07 -11.12 -7.15
N GLN A 120 4.02 -9.79 -7.31
CA GLN A 120 4.73 -8.87 -6.43
C GLN A 120 4.13 -8.86 -5.00
N ALA A 121 2.81 -8.91 -4.88
CA ALA A 121 2.11 -9.04 -3.61
C ALA A 121 2.45 -10.35 -2.90
N SER A 122 2.61 -11.45 -3.64
CA SER A 122 3.06 -12.74 -3.07
C SER A 122 4.50 -12.66 -2.55
N ASN A 123 5.41 -12.01 -3.28
CA ASN A 123 6.80 -11.82 -2.84
C ASN A 123 6.88 -10.88 -1.64
N ALA A 124 6.09 -9.80 -1.64
CA ALA A 124 5.95 -8.87 -0.53
C ALA A 124 5.39 -9.57 0.71
N ALA A 125 4.33 -10.36 0.58
CA ALA A 125 3.72 -11.10 1.68
C ALA A 125 4.69 -12.13 2.30
N GLN A 126 5.53 -12.79 1.49
CA GLN A 126 6.59 -13.67 1.99
C GLN A 126 7.62 -12.89 2.83
N GLN A 127 8.14 -11.77 2.29
CA GLN A 127 9.08 -10.91 3.04
C GLN A 127 8.44 -10.32 4.31
N MET A 128 7.14 -10.03 4.25
CA MET A 128 6.40 -9.50 5.38
C MET A 128 6.16 -10.56 6.45
N GLY A 129 5.92 -11.83 6.08
CA GLY A 129 5.84 -12.94 7.03
C GLY A 129 7.11 -13.11 7.86
N ASP A 130 8.28 -12.97 7.23
CA ASP A 130 9.58 -13.05 7.90
C ASP A 130 9.83 -11.85 8.84
N VAL A 131 9.41 -10.64 8.45
CA VAL A 131 9.56 -9.42 9.26
C VAL A 131 8.54 -9.36 10.40
N VAL A 132 7.27 -9.69 10.14
CA VAL A 132 6.19 -9.66 11.14
C VAL A 132 6.48 -10.65 12.27
N GLY A 133 7.00 -11.85 11.98
CA GLY A 133 7.42 -12.80 13.02
C GLY A 133 8.57 -12.27 13.91
N THR A 134 9.48 -11.48 13.32
CA THR A 134 10.63 -10.89 14.03
C THR A 134 10.25 -9.65 14.85
N VAL A 135 9.35 -8.81 14.32
CA VAL A 135 8.91 -7.57 14.95
C VAL A 135 7.89 -7.84 16.07
N ILE A 136 6.91 -8.73 15.87
CA ILE A 136 5.94 -9.07 16.92
C ILE A 136 6.62 -9.81 18.09
N GLY A 137 7.53 -10.76 17.80
CA GLY A 137 8.30 -11.44 18.84
C GLY A 137 9.20 -10.50 19.67
N GLY A 138 9.75 -9.44 19.05
CA GLY A 138 10.52 -8.42 19.76
C GLY A 138 9.68 -7.46 20.61
N PHE A 139 8.40 -7.27 20.29
CA PHE A 139 7.46 -6.46 21.07
C PHE A 139 6.78 -7.22 22.21
N GLU A 140 6.68 -8.56 22.14
CA GLU A 140 6.13 -9.39 23.23
C GLU A 140 7.12 -9.64 24.37
N ASP A 141 8.43 -9.53 24.13
CA ASP A 141 9.50 -9.77 25.11
C ASP A 141 10.03 -8.50 25.83
N ALA A 142 9.45 -7.31 25.60
CA ALA A 142 9.88 -6.02 26.18
C ALA A 142 8.81 -5.33 27.03
#